data_AF-A0AAN5YM84-F1
#
_entry.id   AF-A0AAN5YM84-F1
#
_cell.length_a   1.000
_cell.length_b   1.000
_cell.length_c   1.000
_cell.angle_alpha   90.00
_cell.angle_beta   90.00
_cell.angle_gamma   90.00
#
_symmetry.space_group_name_H-M   'P 1'
#
loop_
_entity.id
_entity.type
_entity.pdbx_description
1 polymer ?
#
loop_
_entity_poly.entity_id
_entity_poly.type
_entity_poly.pdbx_seq_one_letter_code
_entity_poly.pdbx_strand_id
1 'polypeptide(L)'
;MSASIVAQLLFLEADNPQKPIHLYINSPGGSVTAGLAIYDTMTYIASPVSTICVGQAASMGSLLLCGGNPGKRYCLPHSSIMIHQPSGGYFGQASDIAIHAKEILRVRSQLNKIYQRHLTGKKVLSLEEIEKLMERDYFMGAQEALEMGIVDEILDRRVKPQNEGGEGEGKPPVP
;
A
#
# COMPACT_ATOMS: atom_id res chain seq x y z
N MET A 1 9.85 -12.97 -5.02
CA MET A 1 9.79 -11.49 -5.00
C MET A 1 9.73 -10.95 -3.57
N SER A 2 8.82 -11.42 -2.71
CA SER A 2 8.72 -10.94 -1.31
C SER A 2 10.04 -11.00 -0.54
N ALA A 3 10.78 -12.11 -0.61
CA ALA A 3 12.06 -12.26 0.08
C ALA A 3 13.08 -11.16 -0.29
N SER A 4 13.15 -10.71 -1.55
CA SER A 4 14.09 -9.65 -1.92
C SER A 4 13.62 -8.28 -1.47
N ILE A 5 12.30 -8.04 -1.39
CA ILE A 5 11.75 -6.78 -0.85
C ILE A 5 12.02 -6.72 0.65
N VAL A 6 11.74 -7.80 1.39
CA VAL A 6 12.04 -7.90 2.83
C VAL A 6 13.54 -7.68 3.10
N ALA A 7 14.42 -8.33 2.33
CA ALA A 7 15.86 -8.14 2.47
C ALA A 7 16.29 -6.68 2.21
N GLN A 8 15.69 -6.00 1.22
CA GLN A 8 15.97 -4.59 0.93
C GLN A 8 15.48 -3.65 2.03
N LEU A 9 14.29 -3.90 2.60
CA LEU A 9 13.77 -3.13 3.72
C LEU A 9 14.69 -3.21 4.94
N LEU A 10 15.09 -4.43 5.31
CA LEU A 10 15.99 -4.67 6.44
C LEU A 10 17.39 -4.11 6.18
N PHE A 11 17.89 -4.20 4.94
CA PHE A 11 19.16 -3.60 4.56
C PHE A 11 19.14 -2.08 4.70
N LEU A 12 18.10 -1.41 4.19
CA LEU A 12 17.96 0.04 4.28
C LEU A 12 17.79 0.51 5.72
N GLU A 13 17.06 -0.24 6.55
CA GLU A 13 16.96 0.03 7.99
C GLU A 13 18.33 -0.09 8.67
N ALA A 14 19.10 -1.14 8.38
CA ALA A 14 20.41 -1.35 8.97
C ALA A 14 21.43 -0.27 8.56
N ASP A 15 21.32 0.27 7.33
CA ASP A 15 22.15 1.38 6.83
C ASP A 15 21.80 2.70 7.54
N ASN A 16 20.51 3.05 7.61
CA ASN A 16 20.07 4.24 8.34
C ASN A 16 18.61 4.10 8.84
N PRO A 17 18.40 3.76 10.13
CA PRO A 17 17.07 3.47 10.66
C PRO A 17 16.16 4.71 10.76
N GLN A 18 16.72 5.92 10.64
CA GLN A 18 15.94 7.18 10.67
C GLN A 18 15.51 7.65 9.29
N LYS A 19 16.15 7.13 8.24
CA LYS A 19 15.87 7.56 6.87
C LYS A 19 14.56 6.94 6.38
N PRO A 20 13.64 7.73 5.82
CA PRO A 20 12.44 7.19 5.19
C PRO A 20 12.79 6.27 4.01
N ILE A 21 12.05 5.16 3.90
CA ILE A 21 12.15 4.23 2.77
C ILE A 21 10.97 4.51 1.83
N HIS A 22 11.22 4.54 0.52
CA HIS A 22 10.17 4.73 -0.49
C HIS A 22 9.91 3.43 -1.24
N LEU A 23 8.72 2.86 -1.05
CA LEU A 23 8.25 1.67 -1.72
C LEU A 23 7.32 2.04 -2.89
N TYR A 24 7.81 1.88 -4.11
CA TYR A 24 7.02 2.07 -5.32
C TYR A 24 6.27 0.78 -5.68
N ILE A 25 4.96 0.89 -5.89
CA ILE A 25 4.05 -0.24 -6.06
C ILE A 25 3.39 -0.16 -7.43
N ASN A 26 3.66 -1.18 -8.25
CA ASN A 26 2.91 -1.50 -9.45
C ASN A 26 2.63 -3.01 -9.42
N SER A 27 1.52 -3.42 -8.83
CA SER A 27 1.27 -4.83 -8.52
C SER A 27 -0.21 -5.20 -8.66
N PRO A 28 -0.53 -6.29 -9.37
CA PRO A 28 -1.88 -6.86 -9.41
C PRO A 28 -2.21 -7.65 -8.13
N GLY A 29 -1.29 -7.75 -7.17
CA GLY A 29 -1.42 -8.60 -5.99
C GLY A 29 -0.66 -9.92 -6.13
N GLY A 30 -1.14 -10.97 -5.46
CA GLY A 30 -0.51 -12.29 -5.48
C GLY A 30 -0.72 -13.06 -4.19
N SER A 31 0.28 -13.84 -3.79
CA SER A 31 0.22 -14.65 -2.57
C SER A 31 0.05 -13.79 -1.32
N VAL A 32 -0.99 -14.11 -0.53
CA VAL A 32 -1.31 -13.40 0.72
C VAL A 32 -0.18 -13.53 1.74
N THR A 33 0.38 -14.72 1.92
CA THR A 33 1.47 -14.94 2.89
C THR A 33 2.74 -14.19 2.49
N ALA A 34 3.05 -14.16 1.20
CA ALA A 34 4.18 -13.39 0.68
C ALA A 34 3.99 -11.88 0.87
N GLY A 35 2.77 -11.37 0.67
CA GLY A 35 2.44 -9.96 0.92
C GLY A 35 2.44 -9.61 2.40
N LEU A 36 1.92 -10.48 3.27
CA LEU A 36 1.96 -10.28 4.73
C LEU A 36 3.39 -10.24 5.26
N ALA A 37 4.31 -11.03 4.71
CA ALA A 37 5.73 -10.93 5.09
C ALA A 37 6.32 -9.54 4.79
N ILE A 38 5.96 -8.93 3.66
CA ILE A 38 6.37 -7.56 3.32
C ILE A 38 5.70 -6.57 4.28
N TYR A 39 4.39 -6.68 4.47
CA TYR A 39 3.61 -5.80 5.35
C TYR A 39 4.13 -5.81 6.80
N ASP A 40 4.34 -7.00 7.36
CA ASP A 40 4.86 -7.14 8.72
C ASP A 40 6.25 -6.52 8.81
N THR A 41 7.12 -6.72 7.81
CA THR A 41 8.43 -6.05 7.76
C THR A 41 8.28 -4.53 7.72
N MET A 42 7.42 -3.99 6.85
CA MET A 42 7.18 -2.53 6.74
C MET A 42 6.74 -1.90 8.06
N THR A 43 5.96 -2.64 8.87
CA THR A 43 5.45 -2.14 10.16
C THR A 43 6.34 -2.49 11.36
N TYR A 44 7.27 -3.42 11.18
CA TYR A 44 8.23 -3.85 12.21
C TYR A 44 9.45 -2.92 12.28
N ILE A 45 9.96 -2.49 11.13
CA ILE A 45 11.17 -1.67 11.05
C ILE A 45 10.94 -0.25 11.60
N ALA A 46 11.98 0.35 12.16
CA ALA A 46 11.94 1.72 12.69
C ALA A 46 11.87 2.78 11.57
N SER A 47 12.47 2.50 10.42
CA SER A 47 12.44 3.39 9.26
C SER A 47 11.01 3.60 8.76
N PRO A 48 10.51 4.85 8.64
CA PRO A 48 9.16 5.07 8.14
C PRO A 48 9.09 4.71 6.65
N VAL A 49 8.20 3.76 6.31
CA VAL A 49 7.98 3.34 4.92
C VAL A 49 6.91 4.19 4.26
N SER A 50 7.31 4.99 3.29
CA SER A 50 6.41 5.69 2.37
C SER A 50 6.04 4.77 1.21
N THR A 51 4.76 4.75 0.82
CA THR A 51 4.25 3.92 -0.27
C THR A 51 3.77 4.80 -1.41
N ILE A 52 4.10 4.44 -2.66
CA ILE A 52 3.69 5.19 -3.85
C ILE A 52 3.13 4.22 -4.88
N CYS A 53 1.84 4.33 -5.20
CA CYS A 53 1.25 3.62 -6.32
C CYS A 53 1.65 4.28 -7.65
N VAL A 54 2.25 3.49 -8.54
CA VAL A 54 2.64 3.86 -9.90
C VAL A 54 2.03 2.88 -10.89
N GLY A 55 0.88 3.24 -11.49
CA GLY A 55 0.11 2.32 -12.33
C GLY A 55 -1.00 1.64 -11.54
N GLN A 56 -0.77 0.44 -10.98
CA GLN A 56 -1.81 -0.26 -10.22
C GLN A 56 -1.36 -0.74 -8.85
N ALA A 57 -2.30 -0.76 -7.91
CA ALA A 57 -2.16 -1.45 -6.62
C ALA A 57 -3.46 -2.23 -6.35
N ALA A 58 -3.46 -3.52 -6.69
CA ALA A 58 -4.62 -4.39 -6.53
C ALA A 58 -4.38 -5.49 -5.50
N SER A 59 -5.44 -5.91 -4.79
CA SER A 59 -5.39 -7.02 -3.83
C SER A 59 -4.30 -6.83 -2.75
N MET A 60 -3.29 -7.70 -2.66
CA MET A 60 -2.17 -7.47 -1.74
C MET A 60 -1.36 -6.22 -2.07
N GLY A 61 -1.37 -5.74 -3.31
CA GLY A 61 -0.74 -4.47 -3.70
C GLY A 61 -1.39 -3.26 -3.04
N SER A 62 -2.73 -3.20 -2.99
CA SER A 62 -3.46 -2.13 -2.30
C SER A 62 -3.33 -2.23 -0.78
N LEU A 63 -3.22 -3.44 -0.22
CA LEU A 63 -2.95 -3.61 1.20
C LEU A 63 -1.57 -3.04 1.57
N LEU A 64 -0.54 -3.34 0.79
CA LEU A 64 0.80 -2.77 1.00
C LEU A 64 0.80 -1.26 0.82
N LEU A 65 0.09 -0.74 -0.18
CA LEU A 65 -0.08 0.71 -0.37
C LEU A 65 -0.71 1.36 0.88
N CYS A 66 -1.83 0.82 1.33
CA CYS A 66 -2.57 1.30 2.49
C CYS A 66 -1.76 1.20 3.79
N GLY A 67 -0.95 0.15 3.93
CA GLY A 67 -0.12 -0.14 5.11
C GLY A 67 1.17 0.67 5.23
N GLY A 68 1.41 1.64 4.33
CA GLY A 68 2.50 2.60 4.50
C GLY A 68 2.32 3.49 5.72
N ASN A 69 3.37 4.21 6.10
CA ASN A 69 3.35 5.13 7.23
C ASN A 69 2.25 6.20 7.04
N PRO A 70 1.42 6.50 8.06
CA PRO A 70 0.39 7.53 7.97
C PRO A 70 0.93 8.87 7.47
N GLY A 71 0.19 9.53 6.57
CA GLY A 71 0.60 10.79 5.94
C GLY A 71 1.69 10.64 4.87
N LYS A 72 2.08 9.41 4.52
CA LYS A 72 3.16 9.11 3.55
C LYS A 72 2.77 8.07 2.51
N ARG A 73 1.47 7.92 2.25
CA ARG A 73 0.91 6.99 1.26
C ARG A 73 0.41 7.79 0.07
N TYR A 74 0.87 7.45 -1.12
CA TYR A 74 0.71 8.28 -2.30
C TYR A 74 0.24 7.47 -3.50
N CYS A 75 -0.42 8.14 -4.44
CA CYS A 75 -0.63 7.58 -5.78
C CYS A 75 -0.42 8.66 -6.86
N LEU A 76 -0.16 8.21 -8.09
CA LEU A 76 -0.17 9.09 -9.26
C LEU A 76 -1.60 9.27 -9.81
N PRO A 77 -1.88 10.32 -10.61
CA PRO A 77 -3.25 10.69 -10.99
C PRO A 77 -4.02 9.61 -11.77
N HIS A 78 -3.30 8.75 -12.51
CA HIS A 78 -3.88 7.65 -13.30
C HIS A 78 -3.77 6.29 -12.63
N SER A 79 -3.50 6.27 -11.31
CA SER A 79 -3.40 5.01 -10.58
C SER A 79 -4.76 4.31 -10.49
N SER A 80 -4.75 2.99 -10.64
CA SER A 80 -5.90 2.12 -10.39
C SER A 80 -5.66 1.30 -9.12
N ILE A 81 -6.56 1.44 -8.16
CA ILE A 81 -6.50 0.73 -6.89
C ILE A 81 -7.65 -0.27 -6.86
N MET A 82 -7.40 -1.50 -6.43
CA MET A 82 -8.47 -2.51 -6.29
C MET A 82 -8.35 -3.24 -4.97
N ILE A 83 -9.47 -3.41 -4.27
CA ILE A 83 -9.57 -4.24 -3.06
C ILE A 83 -10.57 -5.36 -3.29
N HIS A 84 -10.30 -6.51 -2.67
CA HIS A 84 -11.20 -7.66 -2.67
C HIS A 84 -10.85 -8.63 -1.53
N GLN A 85 -11.73 -9.60 -1.29
CA GLN A 85 -11.47 -10.71 -0.38
C GLN A 85 -10.39 -11.67 -0.94
N PRO A 86 -9.67 -12.41 -0.08
CA PRO A 86 -8.72 -13.41 -0.55
C PRO A 86 -9.44 -14.53 -1.30
N SER A 87 -8.79 -15.04 -2.34
CA SER A 87 -9.26 -16.20 -3.10
C SER A 87 -8.34 -17.40 -2.86
N GLY A 88 -8.90 -18.60 -2.88
CA GLY A 88 -8.17 -19.85 -2.70
C GLY A 88 -9.04 -21.05 -3.05
N GLY A 89 -8.42 -22.22 -3.14
CA GLY A 89 -9.10 -23.47 -3.43
C GLY A 89 -8.37 -24.64 -2.81
N TYR A 90 -9.12 -25.65 -2.39
CA TYR A 90 -8.59 -26.90 -1.86
C TYR A 90 -9.46 -28.07 -2.30
N PHE A 91 -8.86 -29.22 -2.55
CA PHE A 91 -9.52 -30.48 -2.88
C PHE A 91 -8.94 -31.58 -1.98
N GLY A 92 -9.78 -32.46 -1.46
CA GLY A 92 -9.34 -33.55 -0.59
C GLY A 92 -10.48 -34.12 0.25
N GLN A 93 -10.15 -34.72 1.40
CA GLN A 93 -11.14 -35.23 2.33
C GLN A 93 -12.01 -34.11 2.91
N ALA A 94 -13.23 -34.44 3.31
CA ALA A 94 -14.16 -33.47 3.90
C ALA A 94 -13.56 -32.73 5.11
N SER A 95 -12.78 -33.43 5.95
CA SER A 95 -12.04 -32.85 7.08
C SER A 95 -11.03 -31.79 6.62
N ASP A 96 -10.27 -32.06 5.57
CA ASP A 96 -9.24 -31.16 5.06
C ASP A 96 -9.88 -29.93 4.41
N ILE A 97 -10.95 -30.13 3.63
CA ILE A 97 -11.74 -29.03 3.04
C ILE A 97 -12.23 -28.09 4.15
N ALA A 98 -12.78 -28.63 5.23
CA ALA A 98 -13.25 -27.84 6.37
C ALA A 98 -12.12 -27.05 7.05
N ILE A 99 -10.93 -27.65 7.20
CA ILE A 99 -9.75 -26.97 7.74
C ILE A 99 -9.34 -25.78 6.87
N HIS A 100 -9.24 -25.98 5.55
CA HIS A 100 -8.84 -24.92 4.62
C HIS A 100 -9.91 -23.83 4.47
N ALA A 101 -11.19 -24.18 4.52
CA ALA A 101 -12.29 -23.22 4.54
C ALA A 101 -12.25 -22.34 5.81
N LYS A 102 -11.96 -22.94 6.97
CA LYS A 102 -11.79 -22.17 8.22
C LYS A 102 -10.60 -21.23 8.14
N GLU A 103 -9.50 -21.68 7.55
CA GLU A 103 -8.28 -20.86 7.43
C GLU A 103 -8.47 -19.67 6.48
N ILE A 104 -9.09 -19.84 5.32
CA ILE A 104 -9.32 -18.70 4.40
C ILE A 104 -10.26 -17.65 5.01
N LEU A 105 -11.25 -18.06 5.81
CA LEU A 105 -12.11 -17.14 6.56
C LEU A 105 -11.33 -16.38 7.65
N ARG A 106 -10.42 -17.06 8.35
CA ARG A 106 -9.51 -16.41 9.32
C ARG A 106 -8.64 -15.36 8.64
N VAL A 107 -8.04 -15.72 7.50
CA VAL A 107 -7.21 -14.81 6.69
C VAL A 107 -8.03 -13.62 6.20
N ARG A 108 -9.23 -13.83 5.64
CA ARG A 108 -10.15 -12.76 5.24
C ARG A 108 -10.39 -11.77 6.38
N SER A 109 -10.73 -12.26 7.57
CA SER A 109 -10.94 -11.40 8.76
C SER A 109 -9.67 -10.61 9.13
N GLN A 110 -8.50 -11.25 9.06
CA GLN A 110 -7.22 -10.59 9.33
C GLN A 110 -6.92 -9.46 8.35
N LEU A 111 -7.11 -9.67 7.04
CA LEU A 111 -6.87 -8.65 6.02
C LEU A 111 -7.83 -7.46 6.20
N ASN A 112 -9.11 -7.71 6.49
CA ASN A 112 -10.10 -6.66 6.71
C ASN A 112 -9.74 -5.79 7.92
N LYS A 113 -9.21 -6.38 9.00
CA LYS A 113 -8.69 -5.64 10.16
C LYS A 113 -7.46 -4.80 9.82
N ILE A 114 -6.59 -5.28 8.93
CA ILE A 114 -5.44 -4.50 8.45
C ILE A 114 -5.92 -3.28 7.66
N TYR A 115 -6.87 -3.45 6.73
CA TYR A 115 -7.48 -2.29 6.06
C TYR A 115 -8.12 -1.33 7.05
N GLN A 116 -8.93 -1.82 7.99
CA GLN A 116 -9.57 -0.98 9.00
C GLN A 116 -8.57 -0.15 9.80
N ARG A 117 -7.44 -0.76 10.18
CA ARG A 117 -6.38 -0.09 10.93
C ARG A 117 -5.79 1.12 10.18
N HIS A 118 -5.69 1.03 8.86
CA HIS A 118 -4.92 1.98 8.05
C HIS A 118 -5.76 2.97 7.26
N LEU A 119 -7.04 2.71 7.01
CA LEU A 119 -7.89 3.67 6.29
C LEU A 119 -7.99 4.99 7.06
N THR A 120 -7.63 6.11 6.42
CA THR A 120 -7.65 7.47 6.99
C THR A 120 -8.78 8.34 6.43
N GLY A 121 -9.77 7.73 5.78
CA GLY A 121 -10.88 8.44 5.17
C GLY A 121 -11.67 9.26 6.19
N LYS A 122 -12.53 10.17 5.72
CA LYS A 122 -13.34 11.06 6.57
C LYS A 122 -14.21 10.31 7.59
N LYS A 123 -14.53 9.05 7.30
CA LYS A 123 -15.30 8.15 8.15
C LYS A 123 -14.47 6.91 8.46
N VAL A 124 -14.35 6.59 9.75
CA VAL A 124 -13.85 5.28 10.19
C VAL A 124 -14.90 4.24 9.85
N LEU A 125 -14.55 3.30 8.97
CA LEU A 125 -15.44 2.22 8.56
C LEU A 125 -15.48 1.10 9.62
N SER A 126 -16.67 0.56 9.87
CA SER A 126 -16.80 -0.65 10.67
C SER A 126 -16.23 -1.87 9.92
N LEU A 127 -15.93 -2.95 10.64
CA LEU A 127 -15.48 -4.20 9.99
C LEU A 127 -16.52 -4.74 9.02
N GLU A 128 -17.81 -4.61 9.34
CA GLU A 128 -18.91 -5.04 8.47
C GLU A 128 -18.97 -4.22 7.18
N GLU A 129 -18.72 -2.91 7.25
CA GLU A 129 -18.66 -2.05 6.07
C GLU A 129 -17.49 -2.42 5.16
N ILE A 130 -16.32 -2.70 5.75
CA ILE A 130 -15.14 -3.17 5.01
C ILE A 130 -15.39 -4.55 4.38
N GLU A 131 -16.00 -5.47 5.13
CA GLU A 131 -16.36 -6.79 4.62
C GLU A 131 -17.27 -6.71 3.40
N LYS A 132 -18.26 -5.80 3.44
CA LYS A 132 -19.18 -5.57 2.32
C LYS A 132 -18.48 -4.94 1.11
N LEU A 133 -17.57 -3.99 1.34
CA LEU A 133 -16.77 -3.37 0.28
C LEU A 133 -15.86 -4.37 -0.42
N MET A 134 -15.23 -5.28 0.34
CA MET A 134 -14.26 -6.25 -0.18
C MET A 134 -14.92 -7.54 -0.70
N GLU A 135 -16.23 -7.70 -0.60
CA GLU A 135 -16.93 -8.93 -1.00
C GLU A 135 -16.76 -9.24 -2.49
N ARG A 136 -16.59 -8.22 -3.33
CA ARG A 136 -16.27 -8.34 -4.76
C ARG A 136 -15.11 -7.41 -5.11
N ASP A 137 -14.59 -7.55 -6.32
CA ASP A 137 -13.58 -6.63 -6.83
C ASP A 137 -14.15 -5.21 -6.84
N TYR A 138 -13.51 -4.33 -6.06
CA TYR A 138 -13.88 -2.92 -5.96
C TYR A 138 -12.73 -2.07 -6.49
N PHE A 139 -12.93 -1.49 -7.67
CA PHE A 139 -11.93 -0.66 -8.37
C PHE A 139 -12.15 0.81 -8.06
N MET A 140 -11.05 1.51 -7.83
CA MET A 140 -11.00 2.93 -7.47
C MET A 140 -9.98 3.65 -8.33
N GLY A 141 -10.33 4.87 -8.74
CA GLY A 141 -9.37 5.84 -9.25
C GLY A 141 -8.58 6.52 -8.13
N ALA A 142 -7.60 7.35 -8.47
CA ALA A 142 -6.77 8.07 -7.51
C ALA A 142 -7.60 8.91 -6.51
N GLN A 143 -8.61 9.64 -6.99
CA GLN A 143 -9.45 10.49 -6.16
C GLN A 143 -10.29 9.70 -5.15
N GLU A 144 -10.87 8.58 -5.58
CA GLU A 144 -11.67 7.73 -4.69
C GLU A 144 -10.80 7.01 -3.65
N ALA A 145 -9.61 6.57 -4.05
CA ALA A 145 -8.64 5.99 -3.11
C ALA A 145 -8.19 7.00 -2.04
N LEU A 146 -8.06 8.29 -2.40
CA LEU A 146 -7.80 9.37 -1.46
C LEU A 146 -8.99 9.59 -0.51
N GLU A 147 -10.21 9.65 -1.05
CA GLU A 147 -11.42 9.86 -0.25
C GLU A 147 -11.70 8.71 0.73
N MET A 148 -11.43 7.47 0.30
CA MET A 148 -11.51 6.28 1.15
C MET A 148 -10.36 6.25 2.19
N GLY A 149 -9.27 6.96 1.95
CA GLY A 149 -8.09 7.03 2.80
C GLY A 149 -7.17 5.82 2.68
N ILE A 150 -7.13 5.19 1.50
CA ILE A 150 -6.09 4.21 1.12
C ILE A 150 -4.75 4.93 0.90
N VAL A 151 -4.81 6.14 0.36
CA VAL A 151 -3.67 7.05 0.21
C VAL A 151 -3.97 8.38 0.91
N ASP A 152 -2.92 9.12 1.21
CA ASP A 152 -2.98 10.43 1.87
C ASP A 152 -2.88 11.59 0.87
N GLU A 153 -2.24 11.39 -0.29
CA GLU A 153 -2.06 12.44 -1.30
C GLU A 153 -1.90 11.87 -2.72
N ILE A 154 -2.38 12.63 -3.72
CA ILE A 154 -2.17 12.35 -5.14
C ILE A 154 -1.01 13.22 -5.63
N LEU A 155 0.07 12.60 -6.09
CA LEU A 155 1.27 13.30 -6.57
C LEU A 155 1.18 13.53 -8.09
N ASP A 156 1.18 14.79 -8.53
CA ASP A 156 1.21 15.13 -9.96
C ASP A 156 2.65 15.37 -10.46
N ARG A 157 3.16 16.60 -10.33
CA ARG A 157 4.51 16.97 -10.76
C ARG A 157 5.43 17.24 -9.58
N ARG A 158 6.63 16.64 -9.59
CA ARG A 158 7.70 17.02 -8.67
C ARG A 158 8.16 18.45 -8.98
N VAL A 159 7.93 19.36 -8.05
CA VAL A 159 8.53 20.69 -8.08
C VAL A 159 9.94 20.55 -7.52
N LYS A 160 10.97 20.99 -8.28
CA LYS A 160 12.32 21.10 -7.70
C LYS A 160 12.28 22.18 -6.63
N PRO A 161 12.83 21.96 -5.42
CA PRO A 161 13.00 23.05 -4.48
C PRO A 161 13.81 24.15 -5.18
N GLN A 162 13.28 25.37 -5.21
CA GLN A 162 14.07 26.53 -5.59
C GLN A 162 15.14 26.66 -4.50
N ASN A 163 16.42 26.55 -4.87
CA ASN A 163 17.49 26.91 -3.97
C ASN A 163 17.33 28.39 -3.61
N GLU A 164 16.85 28.68 -2.41
CA GLU A 164 17.08 29.98 -1.78
C GLU A 164 18.58 30.05 -1.46
N GLY A 165 19.38 30.62 -2.36
CA GLY A 165 20.80 30.86 -2.10
C GLY A 165 21.68 30.78 -3.36
N GLY A 166 21.76 31.89 -4.08
CA GLY A 166 22.68 32.08 -5.20
C GLY A 166 22.56 33.50 -5.72
N GLU A 167 23.03 34.48 -4.94
CA GLU A 167 23.36 35.81 -5.44
C GLU A 167 24.34 35.68 -6.61
N GLY A 168 24.03 36.34 -7.73
CA GLY A 168 24.86 36.33 -8.92
C GLY A 168 24.10 36.89 -10.11
N GLU A 169 24.07 38.22 -10.20
CA GLU A 169 23.53 38.98 -11.32
C GLU A 169 24.01 38.45 -12.68
N GLY A 170 23.06 38.27 -13.60
CA GLY A 170 23.34 37.98 -15.00
C GLY A 170 22.19 38.47 -15.87
N LYS A 171 22.29 39.71 -16.35
CA LYS A 171 21.35 40.40 -17.24
C LYS A 171 20.85 39.52 -18.41
N PRO A 172 19.64 39.78 -18.92
CA PRO A 172 19.11 39.07 -20.08
C PRO A 172 19.78 39.58 -21.37
N PRO A 173 20.05 38.73 -22.38
CA PRO A 173 20.20 39.19 -23.74
C PRO A 173 18.82 39.18 -24.43
N VAL A 174 18.39 40.36 -24.85
CA VAL A 174 17.40 40.61 -25.92
C VAL A 174 18.24 41.02 -27.14
N PRO A 175 17.88 40.67 -28.40
CA PRO A 175 16.67 41.17 -29.07
C PRO A 175 15.64 40.09 -29.43
#